data_AF-A0A6W0D0W1-F1
#
_entry.id   AF-A0A6W0D0W1-F1
#
_cell.length_a   1.000
_cell.length_b   1.000
_cell.length_c   1.000
_cell.angle_alpha   90.00
_cell.angle_beta   90.00
_cell.angle_gamma   90.00
#
_symmetry.space_group_name_H-M   'P 1'
#
loop_
_entity.id
_entity.type
_entity.pdbx_description
1 polymer ?
#
loop_
_entity_poly.entity_id
_entity_poly.type
_entity_poly.pdbx_seq_one_letter_code
_entity_poly.pdbx_strand_id
1 'polypeptide(L)' 'IYASINTLLKKSQNKNIVIFTHNHCLTYIAKNKRGVKFDPDYLNALVMHAENGKLFLDGEFVPG' A
#
# COMPACT_ATOMS: atom_id res chain seq x y z
N ILE A 1 -8.17 -5.37 -5.02
CA ILE A 1 -6.76 -4.99 -4.75
C ILE A 1 -6.04 -5.95 -3.79
N TYR A 2 -6.61 -6.29 -2.62
CA TYR A 2 -5.90 -7.13 -1.63
C TYR A 2 -5.56 -8.55 -2.09
N ALA A 3 -6.40 -9.21 -2.89
CA ALA A 3 -6.06 -10.52 -3.45
C ALA A 3 -4.78 -10.47 -4.30
N SER A 4 -4.62 -9.43 -5.11
CA SER A 4 -3.42 -9.19 -5.92
C SER A 4 -2.21 -8.89 -5.05
N ILE A 5 -2.35 -8.02 -4.04
CA ILE A 5 -1.26 -7.71 -3.10
C ILE A 5 -0.81 -8.98 -2.35
N ASN A 6 -1.74 -9.76 -1.81
CA ASN A 6 -1.42 -11.00 -1.11
C ASN A 6 -0.74 -12.03 -2.01
N THR A 7 -1.14 -12.10 -3.29
CA THR A 7 -0.47 -12.95 -4.28
C THR A 7 0.97 -12.50 -4.52
N LEU A 8 1.20 -11.19 -4.63
CA LEU A 8 2.55 -10.62 -4.79
C LEU A 8 3.42 -10.87 -3.55
N LEU A 9 2.88 -10.63 -2.34
CA LEU A 9 3.60 -10.90 -1.07
C LEU A 9 4.07 -12.35 -0.96
N LYS A 10 3.26 -13.32 -1.39
CA LYS A 10 3.64 -14.74 -1.42
C LYS A 10 4.76 -15.04 -2.43
N LYS A 11 4.73 -14.40 -3.59
CA LYS A 11 5.71 -14.62 -4.68
C LYS A 11 7.03 -13.87 -4.48
N SER A 12 7.01 -12.79 -3.71
CA SER A 12 8.12 -11.85 -3.56
C SER A 12 8.63 -11.80 -2.12
N GLN A 13 8.64 -12.94 -1.44
CA GLN A 13 9.20 -13.06 -0.09
C GLN A 13 10.62 -12.47 -0.04
N ASN A 14 10.89 -11.66 0.98
CA ASN A 14 12.17 -10.97 1.22
C ASN A 14 12.59 -10.00 0.11
N LYS A 15 11.64 -9.46 -0.67
CA LYS A 15 11.89 -8.41 -1.66
C LYS A 15 11.03 -7.20 -1.39
N ASN A 16 11.55 -6.02 -1.70
CA ASN A 16 10.75 -4.81 -1.78
C ASN A 16 9.85 -4.89 -3.03
N ILE A 17 8.58 -4.49 -2.88
CA ILE A 17 7.59 -4.51 -3.96
C ILE A 17 7.10 -3.09 -4.16
N VAL A 18 7.11 -2.63 -5.41
CA VAL A 18 6.48 -1.37 -5.81
C VAL A 18 5.23 -1.70 -6.62
N ILE A 19 4.09 -1.14 -6.24
CA ILE A 19 2.80 -1.36 -6.91
C ILE A 19 2.29 -0.03 -7.43
N PHE A 20 2.22 0.12 -8.75
CA PHE A 20 1.54 1.24 -9.38
C PHE A 20 0.04 1.00 -9.44
N THR A 21 -0.74 1.96 -8.96
CA THR A 21 -2.20 1.89 -8.93
C THR A 21 -2.80 3.29 -9.00
N HIS A 22 -4.13 3.36 -9.02
CA HIS A 22 -4.86 4.62 -9.09
C HIS A 22 -5.05 5.23 -7.69
N ASN A 23 -5.20 6.56 -7.63
CA ASN A 23 -5.41 7.32 -6.39
C ASN A 23 -6.57 6.77 -5.53
N HIS A 24 -7.69 6.39 -6.15
CA HIS A 24 -8.82 5.79 -5.42
C HIS A 24 -8.48 4.46 -4.73
N CYS A 25 -7.52 3.70 -5.25
CA CYS A 25 -7.04 2.48 -4.61
C CYS A 25 -6.19 2.80 -3.37
N LEU A 26 -5.36 3.84 -3.43
CA LEU A 26 -4.58 4.31 -2.29
C LEU A 26 -5.49 4.84 -1.18
N THR A 27 -6.46 5.70 -1.51
CA THR A 27 -7.49 6.18 -0.58
C THR A 27 -8.24 5.03 0.09
N TYR A 28 -8.62 4.00 -0.68
CA TYR A 28 -9.28 2.81 -0.15
C TYR A 28 -8.40 2.06 0.87
N ILE A 29 -7.12 1.85 0.55
CA ILE A 29 -6.17 1.17 1.45
C ILE A 29 -5.99 1.97 2.74
N ALA A 30 -5.76 3.28 2.66
CA ALA A 30 -5.57 4.13 3.83
C ALA A 30 -6.77 4.10 4.78
N LYS A 31 -7.98 4.23 4.22
CA LYS A 31 -9.23 4.14 4.99
C LYS A 31 -9.41 2.77 5.60
N ASN A 32 -9.15 1.69 4.87
CA ASN A 32 -9.36 0.34 5.36
C ASN A 32 -8.31 -0.09 6.41
N LYS A 33 -7.07 0.39 6.32
CA LYS A 33 -5.97 -0.01 7.22
C LYS A 33 -5.83 0.86 8.46
N ARG A 34 -6.12 2.17 8.37
CA ARG A 34 -5.96 3.10 9.50
C ARG A 34 -7.20 3.95 9.80
N GLY A 35 -8.28 3.82 9.02
CA GLY A 35 -9.49 4.63 9.21
C GLY A 35 -9.33 6.09 8.78
N VAL A 36 -8.23 6.44 8.11
CA VAL A 36 -7.90 7.83 7.74
C VAL A 36 -8.33 8.14 6.30
N LYS A 37 -8.69 9.40 6.04
CA LYS A 37 -8.84 9.91 4.68
C LYS A 37 -7.45 10.22 4.12
N PHE A 38 -7.12 9.67 2.96
CA PHE A 38 -5.92 9.99 2.20
C PHE A 38 -6.32 10.46 0.81
N ASP A 39 -5.84 11.64 0.41
CA ASP A 39 -6.17 12.29 -0.86
C ASP A 39 -4.86 12.51 -1.65
N PRO A 40 -4.36 11.47 -2.35
CA PRO A 40 -3.06 11.54 -3.00
C PRO A 40 -3.09 12.42 -4.24
N ASP A 41 -2.02 13.19 -4.43
CA ASP A 41 -1.67 13.82 -5.71
C ASP A 41 -0.88 12.84 -6.60
N TYR A 42 -0.47 13.29 -7.78
CA TYR A 42 0.34 12.53 -8.72
C TYR A 42 1.65 12.08 -8.06
N LEU A 43 1.90 10.76 -8.08
CA LEU A 43 3.07 10.08 -7.49
C LEU A 43 3.12 10.03 -5.95
N ASN A 44 2.12 10.53 -5.24
CA ASN A 44 1.98 10.20 -3.82
C ASN A 44 1.78 8.69 -3.66
N ALA A 45 2.41 8.11 -2.64
CA ALA A 45 2.41 6.68 -2.41
C ALA A 45 2.09 6.35 -0.95
N LEU A 46 1.78 5.07 -0.69
CA LEU A 46 1.67 4.51 0.64
C LEU A 46 2.85 3.59 0.90
N VAL A 47 3.43 3.71 2.09
CA VAL A 47 4.49 2.82 2.57
C VAL A 47 3.87 1.77 3.47
N MET A 48 4.10 0.50 3.14
CA MET A 48 3.53 -0.64 3.84
C MET A 48 4.60 -1.67 4.13
N HIS A 49 4.55 -2.29 5.30
CA HIS A 49 5.37 -3.46 5.62
C HIS A 49 4.52 -4.72 5.76
N ALA A 50 5.12 -5.86 5.44
CA ALA A 50 4.52 -7.16 5.65
C ALA A 50 5.25 -7.89 6.79
N GLU A 51 4.49 -8.33 7.79
CA GLU A 51 5.01 -9.10 8.93
C GLU A 51 4.05 -10.25 9.22
N ASN A 52 4.58 -11.47 9.38
CA ASN A 52 3.79 -12.68 9.69
C ASN A 52 2.58 -12.89 8.74
N GLY A 53 2.76 -12.59 7.45
CA GLY A 53 1.71 -12.71 6.42
C GLY A 53 0.60 -11.65 6.50
N LYS A 54 0.73 -10.67 7.39
CA LYS A 54 -0.17 -9.52 7.52
C LYS A 54 0.50 -8.30 6.90
N LEU A 55 -0.32 -7.40 6.37
CA LEU A 55 0.13 -6.15 5.72
C LEU A 55 -0.34 -4.96 6.54
N PHE A 56 0.60 -4.11 6.92
CA PHE A 56 0.42 -2.93 7.76
C PHE A 56 0.72 -1.67 6.96
N LEU A 57 0.01 -0.58 7.27
CA LEU A 57 0.21 0.72 6.65
C LEU A 57 1.01 1.61 7.61
N ASP A 58 2.23 1.96 7.22
CA ASP A 58 3.12 2.77 8.05
C ASP A 58 2.87 4.26 7.85
N GLY A 59 2.61 4.67 6.61
CA GLY A 59 2.36 6.06 6.28
C GLY A 59 2.27 6.33 4.78
N GLU A 60 2.36 7.60 4.44
CA GLU A 60 2.42 8.11 3.08
C GLU A 60 3.85 8.49 2.71
N PHE A 61 4.13 8.47 1.41
CA PHE A 61 5.34 9.01 0.81
C PHE A 61 4.94 10.06 -0.22
N VAL A 62 5.44 11.27 -0.06
CA VAL A 62 5.20 12.41 -0.94
C VAL A 62 6.53 12.78 -1.59
N PRO A 63 6.70 12.58 -2.91
CA PRO A 63 7.89 13.06 -3.62
C PRO A 63 7.96 14.59 -3.54
N GLY A 64 9.14 15.13 -3.23
CA GLY A 64 9.41 16.57 -3.24
C GLY A 64 9.68 17.13 -4.64
#